data_AF-X1EDZ5-F1
#
_entry.id   AF-X1EDZ5-F1
#
_cell.length_a   1.000
_cell.length_b   1.000
_cell.length_c   1.000
_cell.angle_alpha   90.00
_cell.angle_beta   90.00
_cell.angle_gamma   90.00
#
_symmetry.space_group_name_H-M   'P 1'
#
loop_
_entity.id
_entity.type
_entity.pdbx_description
1 polymer ?
#
loop_
_entity_poly.entity_id
_entity_poly.type
_entity_poly.pdbx_seq_one_letter_code
_entity_poly.pdbx_strand_id
1 'polypeptide(L)'
;LENILSSVAIASLYGIEAGIIREALIEFKGLPHRAEWVGEVEGVEFINDSKATNEDAVRSSLEFRNKKTILIMGGKDKGADFSSLKKVVGEKVRKLILLGEAKRNIRNQLNGICPIEEVEDKDSTGCRDTLLHLMAIRSIRAHIINPSLIPEPFYL
;
A
#
# COMPACT_ATOMS: atom_id res chain seq x y z
N LEU A 1 11.48 9.39 8.11
CA LEU A 1 12.49 10.24 8.76
C LEU A 1 13.15 11.18 7.76
N GLU A 2 13.57 10.70 6.59
CA GLU A 2 14.21 11.51 5.55
C GLU A 2 13.45 12.79 5.17
N ASN A 3 12.15 12.68 4.88
CA ASN A 3 11.33 13.86 4.55
C ASN A 3 11.33 14.90 5.66
N ILE A 4 11.31 14.45 6.93
CA ILE A 4 11.33 15.35 8.09
C ILE A 4 12.68 16.07 8.16
N LEU A 5 13.80 15.33 8.05
CA LEU A 5 15.13 15.91 8.09
C LEU A 5 15.37 16.91 6.95
N SER A 6 14.91 16.60 5.74
CA SER A 6 14.97 17.50 4.60
C SER A 6 14.14 18.77 4.84
N SER A 7 12.91 18.65 5.36
CA SER A 7 12.08 19.81 5.69
C SER A 7 12.69 20.69 6.79
N VAL A 8 13.25 20.08 7.84
CA VAL A 8 13.97 20.79 8.91
C VAL A 8 15.17 21.53 8.34
N ALA A 9 16.00 20.86 7.53
CA ALA A 9 17.19 21.47 6.92
C ALA A 9 16.83 22.70 6.08
N ILE A 10 15.79 22.60 5.24
CA ILE A 10 15.31 23.73 4.43
C ILE A 10 14.78 24.85 5.33
N ALA A 11 13.94 24.55 6.31
CA ALA A 11 13.38 25.57 7.21
C ALA A 11 14.47 26.30 8.02
N SER A 12 15.50 25.56 8.47
CA SER A 12 16.66 26.15 9.15
C SER A 12 17.50 27.04 8.23
N LEU A 13 17.67 26.69 6.95
CA LEU A 13 18.37 27.55 5.98
C LEU A 13 17.65 28.88 5.74
N TYR A 14 16.34 28.91 5.88
CA TYR A 14 15.52 30.13 5.80
C TYR A 14 15.42 30.88 7.14
N GLY A 15 16.14 30.43 8.17
CA GLY A 15 16.16 31.10 9.48
C GLY A 15 14.86 30.96 10.28
N ILE A 16 14.02 29.96 9.96
CA ILE A 16 12.82 29.69 10.75
C ILE A 16 13.25 29.18 12.14
N GLU A 17 12.65 29.73 13.18
CA GLU A 17 12.98 29.37 14.55
C GLU A 17 12.65 27.90 14.84
N ALA A 18 13.53 27.22 15.58
CA ALA A 18 13.38 25.80 15.89
C ALA A 18 12.06 25.47 16.61
N GLY A 19 11.53 26.40 17.42
CA GLY A 19 10.22 26.26 18.08
C GLY A 19 9.08 26.10 17.08
N ILE A 20 9.05 26.95 16.04
CA ILE A 20 8.03 26.92 14.98
C ILE A 20 8.15 25.64 14.15
N ILE A 21 9.37 25.23 13.81
CA ILE A 21 9.62 23.98 13.07
C ILE A 21 9.10 22.78 13.89
N ARG A 22 9.36 22.76 15.20
CA ARG A 22 8.91 21.71 16.10
C ARG A 22 7.39 21.64 16.19
N GLU A 23 6.72 22.77 16.36
CA GLU A 23 5.24 22.83 16.41
C GLU A 23 4.62 22.32 15.10
N ALA A 24 5.10 22.80 13.95
CA ALA A 24 4.62 22.35 12.66
C ALA A 24 4.79 20.83 12.45
N LEU A 25 5.89 20.24 12.93
CA LEU A 25 6.11 18.79 12.86
C LEU A 25 5.20 17.99 13.80
N ILE A 26 4.85 18.54 14.96
CA ILE A 26 3.93 17.91 15.91
C ILE A 26 2.49 17.95 15.36
N GLU A 27 2.09 19.06 14.73
CA GLU A 27 0.75 19.23 14.17
C GLU A 27 0.55 18.49 12.84
N PHE A 28 1.63 18.10 12.17
CA PHE A 28 1.55 17.40 10.89
C PHE A 28 0.94 16.00 11.04
N LYS A 29 -0.33 15.88 10.65
CA LYS A 29 -1.10 14.61 10.70
C LYS A 29 -0.76 13.61 9.60
N GLY A 30 0.24 13.89 8.76
CA GLY A 30 0.51 13.11 7.56
C GLY A 30 -0.27 13.62 6.35
N LEU A 31 0.02 13.04 5.19
CA LEU A 31 -0.73 13.32 3.97
C LEU A 31 -1.93 12.37 3.88
N PRO A 32 -3.11 12.84 3.43
CA PRO A 32 -4.21 11.97 3.06
C PRO A 32 -3.73 10.90 2.07
N HIS A 33 -4.24 9.66 2.20
CA HIS A 33 -3.94 8.54 1.29
C HIS A 33 -2.51 7.99 1.34
N ARG A 34 -1.79 8.14 2.46
CA ARG A 34 -0.49 7.51 2.70
C ARG A 34 -0.59 6.56 3.90
N ALA A 35 -0.59 5.25 3.63
CA ALA A 35 -0.80 4.20 4.65
C ALA A 35 -2.05 4.42 5.54
N GLU A 36 -3.17 4.81 4.93
CA GLU A 36 -4.42 5.14 5.61
C GLU A 36 -5.17 3.87 6.01
N TRP A 37 -5.50 3.71 7.30
CA TRP A 37 -6.38 2.63 7.74
C TRP A 37 -7.80 2.94 7.26
N VAL A 38 -8.38 2.05 6.46
CA VAL A 38 -9.71 2.25 5.86
C VAL A 38 -10.79 1.42 6.54
N GLY A 39 -10.43 0.50 7.43
CA GLY A 39 -11.41 -0.27 8.20
C GLY A 39 -10.92 -1.66 8.56
N GLU A 40 -11.78 -2.39 9.28
CA GLU A 40 -11.58 -3.78 9.63
C GLU A 40 -12.85 -4.58 9.33
N VAL A 41 -12.72 -5.74 8.69
CA VAL A 41 -13.85 -6.65 8.44
C VAL A 41 -13.47 -8.05 8.86
N GLU A 42 -14.25 -8.67 9.75
CA GLU A 42 -13.99 -10.02 10.29
C GLU A 42 -12.56 -10.24 10.82
N GLY A 43 -11.95 -9.23 11.45
CA GLY A 43 -10.56 -9.32 11.96
C GLY A 43 -9.48 -8.96 10.93
N VAL A 44 -9.87 -8.60 9.71
CA VAL A 44 -8.99 -8.22 8.60
C VAL A 44 -8.89 -6.70 8.53
N GLU A 45 -7.76 -6.14 8.94
CA GLU A 45 -7.47 -4.72 8.71
C GLU A 45 -7.19 -4.47 7.24
N PHE A 46 -7.83 -3.43 6.71
CA PHE A 46 -7.63 -2.91 5.37
C PHE A 46 -6.91 -1.58 5.43
N ILE A 47 -5.88 -1.44 4.60
CA ILE A 47 -5.05 -0.24 4.57
C ILE A 47 -4.92 0.20 3.13
N ASN A 48 -5.29 1.46 2.88
CA ASN A 48 -5.17 2.11 1.60
C ASN A 48 -3.83 2.83 1.52
N ASP A 49 -3.00 2.37 0.59
CA ASP A 49 -1.75 3.02 0.22
C ASP A 49 -1.69 3.21 -1.30
N SER A 50 -2.81 3.61 -1.88
CA SER A 50 -2.98 3.93 -3.30
C SER A 50 -1.99 4.97 -3.87
N LYS A 51 -1.28 5.72 -3.02
CA LYS A 51 -0.19 6.61 -3.43
C LYS A 51 1.17 5.92 -3.52
N ALA A 52 1.29 4.67 -3.08
CA ALA A 52 2.44 3.80 -3.35
C ALA A 52 2.46 3.34 -4.81
N THR A 53 2.61 4.31 -5.71
CA THR A 53 2.67 4.09 -7.16
C THR A 53 4.09 3.78 -7.66
N ASN A 54 5.05 3.71 -6.74
CA ASN A 54 6.45 3.36 -7.00
C ASN A 54 6.93 2.25 -6.06
N GLU A 55 8.00 1.59 -6.47
CA GLU A 55 8.66 0.49 -5.76
C GLU A 55 9.00 0.84 -4.31
N ASP A 56 9.62 1.99 -4.07
CA ASP A 56 10.09 2.40 -2.73
C ASP A 56 8.95 2.58 -1.73
N ALA A 57 7.81 3.11 -2.19
CA ALA A 57 6.64 3.24 -1.35
C ALA A 57 6.08 1.86 -0.96
N VAL A 58 6.01 0.91 -1.90
CA VAL A 58 5.58 -0.46 -1.60
C VAL A 58 6.54 -1.15 -0.63
N ARG A 59 7.86 -1.00 -0.83
CA ARG A 59 8.89 -1.51 0.10
C ARG A 59 8.68 -0.96 1.51
N SER A 60 8.64 0.36 1.65
CA SER A 60 8.50 1.03 2.95
C SER A 60 7.21 0.60 3.67
N SER A 61 6.12 0.42 2.90
CA SER A 61 4.82 0.01 3.41
C SER A 61 4.81 -1.43 3.95
N LEU A 62 5.61 -2.33 3.36
CA LEU A 62 5.79 -3.71 3.80
C LEU A 62 6.78 -3.84 4.96
N GLU A 63 7.87 -3.09 4.95
CA GLU A 63 8.92 -3.18 5.97
C GLU A 63 8.42 -2.76 7.36
N PHE A 64 7.56 -1.75 7.41
CA PHE A 64 6.95 -1.25 8.66
C PHE A 64 5.99 -2.26 9.32
N ARG A 65 5.66 -3.37 8.65
CA ARG A 65 4.71 -4.36 9.15
C ARG A 65 5.39 -5.41 10.01
N ASN A 66 4.80 -5.63 11.18
CA ASN A 66 5.22 -6.66 12.14
C ASN A 66 4.70 -8.06 11.80
N LYS A 67 3.70 -8.19 10.92
CA LYS A 67 3.09 -9.47 10.53
C LYS A 67 3.04 -9.57 9.00
N LYS A 68 3.06 -10.81 8.47
CA LYS A 68 2.88 -11.02 7.04
C LYS A 68 1.47 -10.62 6.59
N THR A 69 1.35 -9.98 5.43
CA THR A 69 0.10 -9.42 4.90
C THR A 69 -0.31 -10.07 3.58
N ILE A 70 -1.57 -9.88 3.17
CA ILE A 70 -1.93 -10.00 1.76
C ILE A 70 -1.68 -8.65 1.09
N LEU A 71 -0.96 -8.71 -0.02
CA LEU A 71 -0.60 -7.53 -0.79
C LEU A 71 -1.46 -7.50 -2.06
N ILE A 72 -2.17 -6.41 -2.28
CA ILE A 72 -2.93 -6.19 -3.50
C ILE A 72 -2.20 -5.14 -4.32
N MET A 73 -1.70 -5.52 -5.50
CA MET A 73 -0.97 -4.64 -6.42
C MET A 73 -1.65 -4.59 -7.78
N GLY A 74 -1.66 -3.43 -8.40
CA GLY A 74 -2.27 -3.30 -9.72
C GLY A 74 -2.45 -1.87 -10.17
N GLY A 75 -3.14 -1.72 -11.30
CA GLY A 75 -3.42 -0.43 -11.92
C GLY A 75 -2.86 -0.33 -13.33
N LYS A 76 -2.62 0.90 -13.79
CA LYS A 76 -2.14 1.20 -15.14
C LYS A 76 -0.67 0.79 -15.29
N ASP A 77 -0.34 0.10 -16.38
CA ASP A 77 1.06 -0.26 -16.63
C ASP A 77 1.84 0.98 -17.09
N LYS A 78 2.86 1.34 -16.33
CA LYS A 78 3.80 2.43 -16.64
C LYS A 78 5.23 1.92 -16.85
N GLY A 79 5.42 0.60 -16.95
CA GLY A 79 6.75 0.00 -17.10
C GLY A 79 7.59 0.07 -15.83
N ALA A 80 6.96 0.07 -14.65
CA ALA A 80 7.69 0.04 -13.38
C ALA A 80 8.41 -1.30 -13.17
N ASP A 81 9.58 -1.24 -12.52
CA ASP A 81 10.34 -2.39 -12.06
C ASP A 81 10.08 -2.61 -10.56
N PHE A 82 9.74 -3.83 -10.21
CA PHE A 82 9.42 -4.36 -8.90
C PHE A 82 10.31 -5.57 -8.56
N SER A 83 11.30 -5.89 -9.39
CA SER A 83 12.21 -7.03 -9.19
C SER A 83 12.98 -6.95 -7.86
N SER A 84 13.28 -5.75 -7.40
CA SER A 84 13.90 -5.46 -6.11
C SER A 84 12.97 -5.69 -4.90
N LEU A 85 11.65 -5.84 -5.11
CA LEU A 85 10.69 -6.18 -4.07
C LEU A 85 10.67 -7.67 -3.73
N LYS A 86 11.30 -8.53 -4.55
CA LYS A 86 11.29 -10.00 -4.34
C LYS A 86 11.62 -10.41 -2.91
N LYS A 87 12.65 -9.80 -2.30
CA LYS A 87 13.08 -10.12 -0.93
C LYS A 87 11.99 -9.77 0.09
N VAL A 88 11.55 -8.51 0.09
CA VAL A 88 10.55 -8.03 1.05
C VAL A 88 9.20 -8.74 0.86
N VAL A 89 8.84 -9.05 -0.38
CA VAL A 89 7.63 -9.84 -0.70
C VAL A 89 7.73 -11.24 -0.11
N GLY A 90 8.85 -11.96 -0.28
CA GLY A 90 9.01 -13.30 0.31
C GLY A 90 8.95 -13.31 1.85
N GLU A 91 9.49 -12.27 2.47
CA GLU A 91 9.53 -12.14 3.94
C GLU A 91 8.19 -11.70 4.52
N LYS A 92 7.52 -10.73 3.89
CA LYS A 92 6.38 -9.99 4.46
C LYS A 92 5.04 -10.29 3.80
N VAL A 93 4.99 -10.97 2.66
CA VAL A 93 3.73 -11.22 1.93
C VAL A 93 3.36 -12.69 1.97
N ARG A 94 2.11 -12.99 2.35
CA ARG A 94 1.55 -14.36 2.34
C ARG A 94 0.99 -14.74 0.98
N LYS A 95 0.36 -13.78 0.29
CA LYS A 95 -0.27 -13.95 -1.02
C LYS A 95 -0.32 -12.59 -1.70
N LEU A 96 -0.09 -12.59 -3.00
CA LEU A 96 -0.11 -11.42 -3.86
C LEU A 96 -1.37 -11.49 -4.73
N ILE A 97 -2.20 -10.46 -4.68
CA ILE A 97 -3.36 -10.30 -5.55
C ILE A 97 -3.03 -9.23 -6.57
N LEU A 98 -3.15 -9.58 -7.85
CA LEU A 98 -2.83 -8.71 -8.97
C LEU A 98 -4.11 -8.31 -9.70
N LEU A 99 -4.21 -7.03 -10.06
CA LEU A 99 -5.35 -6.44 -10.77
C LEU A 99 -4.94 -5.34 -11.78
N GLY A 100 -5.84 -5.00 -12.71
CA GLY A 100 -5.61 -4.00 -13.75
C GLY A 100 -4.64 -4.42 -14.87
N GLU A 101 -4.12 -3.44 -15.61
CA GLU A 101 -3.23 -3.64 -16.77
C GLU A 101 -1.83 -4.13 -16.37
N ALA A 102 -1.31 -3.65 -15.24
CA ALA A 102 0.03 -3.97 -14.75
C ALA A 102 0.19 -5.42 -14.25
N LYS A 103 -0.89 -6.20 -14.12
CA LYS A 103 -0.89 -7.59 -13.60
C LYS A 103 0.23 -8.43 -14.17
N ARG A 104 0.31 -8.50 -15.50
CA ARG A 104 1.21 -9.41 -16.20
C ARG A 104 2.67 -9.02 -15.98
N ASN A 105 2.95 -7.72 -16.00
CA ASN A 105 4.29 -7.19 -15.74
C ASN A 105 4.74 -7.52 -14.30
N ILE A 106 3.90 -7.22 -13.30
CA ILE A 106 4.19 -7.50 -11.89
C ILE A 106 4.35 -9.02 -11.65
N ARG A 107 3.47 -9.84 -12.24
CA ARG A 107 3.55 -11.30 -12.13
C ARG A 107 4.87 -11.83 -12.66
N ASN A 108 5.30 -11.41 -13.85
CA ASN A 108 6.55 -11.87 -14.45
C ASN A 108 7.75 -11.55 -13.55
N GLN A 109 7.72 -10.40 -12.90
CA GLN A 109 8.81 -9.96 -12.02
C GLN A 109 8.78 -10.63 -10.65
N LEU A 110 7.60 -10.96 -10.09
CA LEU A 110 7.45 -11.52 -8.74
C LEU A 110 7.08 -13.01 -8.71
N ASN A 111 7.08 -13.69 -9.87
CA ASN A 111 6.72 -15.10 -9.97
C ASN A 111 7.61 -15.98 -9.08
N GLY A 112 7.00 -16.96 -8.41
CA GLY A 112 7.71 -17.93 -7.56
C GLY A 112 8.09 -17.43 -6.16
N ILE A 113 7.80 -16.18 -5.80
CA ILE A 113 8.11 -15.64 -4.46
C ILE A 113 7.03 -15.98 -3.43
N CYS A 114 5.76 -15.87 -3.82
CA CYS A 114 4.61 -16.24 -2.99
C CYS A 114 3.43 -16.66 -3.89
N PRO A 115 2.36 -17.27 -3.34
CA PRO A 115 1.14 -17.53 -4.10
C PRO A 115 0.59 -16.25 -4.74
N ILE A 116 0.35 -16.29 -6.06
CA ILE A 116 -0.18 -15.16 -6.85
C ILE A 116 -1.58 -15.52 -7.34
N GLU A 117 -2.52 -14.61 -7.14
CA GLU A 117 -3.86 -14.66 -7.72
C GLU A 117 -4.08 -13.43 -8.60
N GLU A 118 -4.65 -13.63 -9.78
CA GLU A 118 -5.01 -12.54 -10.69
C GLU A 118 -6.53 -12.38 -10.69
N VAL A 119 -7.00 -11.14 -10.54
CA VAL A 119 -8.43 -10.83 -10.61
C VAL A 119 -8.70 -9.95 -11.83
N GLU A 120 -9.78 -10.25 -12.55
CA GLU A 120 -10.25 -9.43 -13.67
C GLU A 120 -11.00 -8.20 -13.17
N ASP A 121 -10.64 -7.05 -13.72
CA ASP A 121 -11.19 -5.73 -13.38
C ASP A 121 -12.44 -5.46 -14.24
N LYS A 122 -13.40 -6.42 -14.22
CA LYS A 122 -14.54 -6.38 -15.16
C LYS A 122 -15.66 -5.43 -14.74
N ASP A 123 -15.70 -4.97 -13.50
CA ASP A 123 -16.58 -3.91 -12.98
C ASP A 123 -16.19 -3.63 -11.51
N SER A 124 -16.73 -2.58 -10.87
CA SER A 124 -16.62 -2.32 -9.42
C SER A 124 -17.04 -3.51 -8.54
N THR A 125 -17.75 -4.48 -9.11
CA THR A 125 -18.08 -5.80 -8.56
C THR A 125 -16.86 -6.71 -8.38
N GLY A 126 -15.89 -6.67 -9.31
CA GLY A 126 -14.69 -7.52 -9.27
C GLY A 126 -13.83 -7.25 -8.03
N CYS A 127 -13.81 -6.00 -7.57
CA CYS A 127 -13.13 -5.69 -6.32
C CYS A 127 -13.95 -6.05 -5.07
N ARG A 128 -15.28 -5.98 -5.16
CA ARG A 128 -16.18 -6.47 -4.11
C ARG A 128 -16.08 -7.99 -3.95
N ASP A 129 -15.96 -8.73 -5.05
CA ASP A 129 -15.72 -10.18 -5.07
C ASP A 129 -14.31 -10.53 -4.60
N THR A 130 -13.30 -9.72 -4.95
CA THR A 130 -11.94 -9.85 -4.38
C THR A 130 -11.97 -9.66 -2.87
N LEU A 131 -12.69 -8.63 -2.40
CA LEU A 131 -12.85 -8.35 -0.98
C LEU A 131 -13.63 -9.46 -0.26
N LEU A 132 -14.70 -9.97 -0.84
CA LEU A 132 -15.45 -11.13 -0.31
C LEU A 132 -14.60 -12.40 -0.28
N HIS A 133 -13.80 -12.64 -1.33
CA HIS A 133 -12.85 -13.76 -1.38
C HIS A 133 -11.75 -13.61 -0.32
N LEU A 134 -11.27 -12.39 -0.07
CA LEU A 134 -10.32 -12.08 0.99
C LEU A 134 -10.91 -12.23 2.40
N MET A 135 -12.16 -11.81 2.59
CA MET A 135 -12.91 -11.95 3.85
C MET A 135 -13.15 -13.42 4.21
N ALA A 136 -13.35 -14.30 3.22
CA ALA A 136 -13.46 -15.74 3.46
C ALA A 136 -12.18 -16.38 4.05
N ILE A 137 -11.02 -15.72 3.93
CA ILE A 137 -9.75 -16.17 4.50
C ILE A 137 -9.59 -15.59 5.91
N ARG A 138 -10.29 -16.20 6.87
CA ARG A 138 -10.55 -15.79 8.28
C ARG A 138 -9.37 -15.47 9.22
N SER A 139 -8.26 -14.85 8.78
CA SER A 139 -7.17 -14.51 9.71
C SER A 139 -6.10 -13.53 9.20
N ILE A 140 -6.44 -12.61 8.31
CA ILE A 140 -5.42 -11.94 7.48
C ILE A 140 -5.60 -10.44 7.44
N ARG A 141 -4.54 -9.63 7.29
CA ARG A 141 -4.63 -8.18 7.03
C ARG A 141 -4.34 -7.94 5.54
N ALA A 142 -5.16 -7.15 4.87
CA ALA A 142 -5.08 -6.91 3.43
C ALA A 142 -4.65 -5.46 3.14
N HIS A 143 -3.65 -5.29 2.28
CA HIS A 143 -3.17 -3.99 1.87
C HIS A 143 -3.68 -3.67 0.47
N ILE A 144 -4.49 -2.62 0.34
CA ILE A 144 -5.11 -2.18 -0.91
C ILE A 144 -4.30 -1.01 -1.48
N ILE A 145 -3.77 -1.15 -2.69
CA ILE A 145 -2.95 -0.12 -3.38
C ILE A 145 -3.78 0.57 -4.49
N ASN A 146 -5.10 0.72 -4.31
CA ASN A 146 -5.94 1.46 -5.26
C ASN A 146 -7.27 1.92 -4.60
N PRO A 147 -7.68 3.21 -4.69
CA PRO A 147 -8.90 3.68 -4.02
C PRO A 147 -10.18 3.28 -4.76
N SER A 148 -10.13 3.09 -6.09
CA SER A 148 -11.30 2.70 -6.90
C SER A 148 -11.76 1.26 -6.66
N LEU A 149 -11.03 0.53 -5.82
CA LEU A 149 -11.24 -0.86 -5.43
C LEU A 149 -11.93 -1.01 -4.08
N ILE A 150 -12.21 0.08 -3.37
CA ILE A 150 -12.92 0.04 -2.10
C ILE A 150 -14.40 0.37 -2.40
N PRO A 151 -15.33 -0.60 -2.29
CA PRO A 151 -16.75 -0.31 -2.46
C PRO A 151 -17.22 0.74 -1.46
N GLU A 152 -18.02 1.70 -1.90
CA GLU A 152 -18.85 2.53 -1.01
C GLU A 152 -19.90 1.60 -0.37
N PRO A 153 -19.57 0.97 0.78
CA PRO A 153 -19.92 1.51 2.09
C PRO A 153 -18.82 1.36 3.15
N PHE A 154 -17.54 1.24 2.75
CA PHE A 154 -16.43 0.95 3.68
C PHE A 154 -15.84 2.19 4.39
N TYR A 155 -16.41 3.38 4.20
CA TYR A 155 -16.16 4.54 5.07
C TYR A 155 -17.13 4.50 6.24
N LEU A 156 -16.71 3.93 7.37
CA LEU A 156 -17.32 4.16 8.69
C LEU A 156 -16.48 5.16 9.46
#